data_AF-M5CBV8-F1
#
_entry.id   AF-M5CBV8-F1
#
_cell.length_a   1.000
_cell.length_b   1.000
_cell.length_c   1.000
_cell.angle_alpha   90.00
_cell.angle_beta   90.00
_cell.angle_gamma   90.00
#
_symmetry.space_group_name_H-M   'P 1'
#
loop_
_entity.id
_entity.type
_entity.pdbx_description
1 polymer ?
#
loop_
_entity_poly.entity_id
_entity_poly.type
_entity_poly.pdbx_seq_one_letter_code
_entity_poly.pdbx_strand_id
1 'polypeptide(L)'
;MLAFGVVTNKTSTPKDIKIKPIYKMVRRKWFKDAIAPSAEKVDVFVLLGHVDPNPAKQRKADDIKLIYDAICLQHPLTPILIFTGLYFGPESIGQSGRYFDTVGWMSVKLDNNDQDARNLEMHHRYLDNNIATYMYHAQKSHDFFTKKGKNITRFIDRMEEHEALTKVYGELPSNYYLDCKKWTKNGVDDESLFNFYLNAVETTLVNPKTSANWLFFSNWGVLRGDIYKGIFTKSDLYTISPDDRSAFRYATVTRKIANKIVRKTQELIKEKAEEQERKEEEEERKDAEEERREREKERTKQRRFLGNGFRFKDIRESEPGALNIMEDTDQTYLYSESKQQIALTYGWNTQDQCEDNGNDVEHEQFDQVSFDDPEELPVFFWGKKFKEGLGKDEFVDIITTDYIGRGVVANALEKLLEEEYKGQISMKPWLSEYREDVRQNNLLEKYFESTFPYKPPVPIKSQ
;
A
#
# COMPACT_ATOMS: atom_id res chain seq x y z
N MET A 1 7.75 -24.78 15.70
CA MET A 1 7.33 -23.67 14.81
C MET A 1 8.55 -23.10 14.10
N LEU A 2 8.46 -22.87 12.79
CA LEU A 2 9.50 -22.18 12.00
C LEU A 2 8.86 -21.00 11.25
N ALA A 3 9.51 -19.84 11.23
CA ALA A 3 8.96 -18.63 10.63
C ALA A 3 9.88 -18.02 9.56
N PHE A 4 9.29 -17.47 8.51
CA PHE A 4 9.96 -16.69 7.47
C PHE A 4 9.35 -15.29 7.38
N GLY A 5 10.18 -14.29 7.05
CA GLY A 5 9.77 -12.90 6.88
C GLY A 5 10.18 -12.37 5.52
N VAL A 6 9.27 -11.71 4.80
CA VAL A 6 9.53 -11.08 3.50
C VAL A 6 9.02 -9.65 3.41
N VAL A 7 9.60 -8.87 2.50
CA VAL A 7 9.23 -7.47 2.22
C VAL A 7 9.15 -7.26 0.71
N THR A 8 8.34 -6.30 0.26
CA THR A 8 8.26 -5.97 -1.18
C THR A 8 9.62 -5.61 -1.76
N ASN A 9 9.92 -6.15 -2.93
CA ASN A 9 11.13 -5.97 -3.71
C ASN A 9 11.32 -4.51 -4.17
N LYS A 10 10.24 -3.72 -4.23
CA LYS A 10 10.26 -2.28 -4.59
C LYS A 10 10.49 -1.34 -3.41
N THR A 11 10.73 -1.84 -2.20
CA THR A 11 10.97 -0.99 -1.03
C THR A 11 12.24 -0.15 -1.24
N SER A 12 12.12 1.16 -1.04
CA SER A 12 13.26 2.06 -1.03
C SER A 12 14.16 1.73 0.14
N THR A 13 15.44 1.49 -0.13
CA THR A 13 16.41 1.04 0.87
C THR A 13 17.70 1.87 0.79
N PRO A 14 18.37 2.09 1.93
CA PRO A 14 19.77 2.54 1.95
C PRO A 14 20.66 1.66 1.05
N LYS A 15 21.73 2.22 0.48
CA LYS A 15 22.57 1.56 -0.54
C LYS A 15 23.18 0.21 -0.11
N ASP A 16 23.34 0.04 1.19
CA ASP A 16 23.91 -1.10 1.89
C ASP A 16 22.89 -2.20 2.17
N ILE A 17 21.60 -1.90 2.09
CA ILE A 17 20.52 -2.89 2.22
C ILE A 17 20.11 -3.35 0.82
N LYS A 18 20.15 -4.67 0.60
CA LYS A 18 19.74 -5.28 -0.67
C LYS A 18 18.60 -6.25 -0.44
N ILE A 19 17.45 -5.92 -1.01
CA ILE A 19 16.31 -6.84 -1.03
C ILE A 19 16.57 -7.89 -2.11
N LYS A 20 16.25 -9.14 -1.79
CA LYS A 20 16.32 -10.26 -2.73
C LYS A 20 14.89 -10.69 -3.05
N PRO A 21 14.51 -10.77 -4.34
CA PRO A 21 13.21 -11.28 -4.75
C PRO A 21 12.91 -12.66 -4.15
N ILE A 22 11.64 -12.93 -3.86
CA ILE A 22 11.19 -14.19 -3.24
C ILE A 22 11.59 -15.40 -4.09
N TYR A 23 11.41 -15.34 -5.42
CA TYR A 23 11.79 -16.43 -6.33
C TYR A 23 13.29 -16.80 -6.26
N LYS A 24 14.17 -15.84 -5.94
CA LYS A 24 15.61 -16.11 -5.69
C LYS A 24 15.85 -16.63 -4.30
N MET A 25 15.10 -16.15 -3.32
CA MET A 25 15.22 -16.53 -1.92
C MET A 25 14.95 -18.03 -1.74
N VAL A 26 13.84 -18.54 -2.27
CA VAL A 26 13.43 -19.96 -2.13
C VAL A 26 14.42 -20.95 -2.78
N ARG A 27 15.26 -20.45 -3.69
CA ARG A 27 16.32 -21.25 -4.34
C ARG A 27 17.60 -21.34 -3.52
N ARG A 28 17.79 -20.49 -2.50
CA ARG A 28 19.03 -20.43 -1.72
C ARG A 28 19.21 -21.68 -0.86
N LYS A 29 20.48 -22.09 -0.70
CA LYS A 29 20.85 -23.25 0.13
C LYS A 29 20.29 -23.14 1.55
N TRP A 30 20.45 -21.98 2.22
CA TRP A 30 19.96 -21.79 3.58
C TRP A 30 18.45 -22.00 3.71
N PHE A 31 17.66 -21.59 2.70
CA PHE A 31 16.21 -21.78 2.70
C PHE A 31 15.87 -23.26 2.56
N LYS A 32 16.48 -23.92 1.56
CA LYS A 32 16.30 -25.37 1.32
C LYS A 32 16.72 -26.21 2.52
N ASP A 33 17.85 -25.87 3.17
CA ASP A 33 18.33 -26.53 4.38
C ASP A 33 17.33 -26.34 5.54
N ALA A 34 16.78 -25.12 5.71
CA ALA A 34 15.86 -24.80 6.79
C ALA A 34 14.52 -25.54 6.69
N ILE A 35 14.04 -25.80 5.47
CA ILE A 35 12.81 -26.55 5.23
C ILE A 35 13.06 -28.04 4.91
N ALA A 36 14.30 -28.53 5.01
CA ALA A 36 14.59 -29.92 4.71
C ALA A 36 13.90 -30.86 5.71
N PRO A 37 13.35 -32.02 5.30
CA PRO A 37 12.80 -33.01 6.24
C PRO A 37 13.81 -33.54 7.26
N SER A 38 15.11 -33.42 6.97
CA SER A 38 16.21 -33.76 7.87
C SER A 38 16.50 -32.69 8.93
N ALA A 39 15.87 -31.51 8.84
CA ALA A 39 15.94 -30.48 9.87
C ALA A 39 15.13 -30.89 11.11
N GLU A 40 15.03 -29.99 12.09
CA GLU A 40 14.17 -30.20 13.26
C GLU A 40 12.70 -30.33 12.85
N LYS A 41 11.94 -31.16 13.59
CA LYS A 41 10.51 -31.34 13.35
C LYS A 41 9.79 -29.99 13.50
N VAL A 42 9.03 -29.62 12.47
CA VAL A 42 8.20 -28.40 12.46
C VAL A 42 6.74 -28.78 12.55
N ASP A 43 6.05 -28.33 13.60
CA ASP A 43 4.61 -28.55 13.76
C ASP A 43 3.75 -27.49 13.03
N VAL A 44 4.31 -26.30 12.78
CA VAL A 44 3.65 -25.22 12.04
C VAL A 44 4.69 -24.27 11.43
N PHE A 45 4.44 -23.85 10.19
CA PHE A 45 5.17 -22.77 9.54
C PHE A 45 4.41 -21.45 9.64
N VAL A 46 5.13 -20.35 9.85
CA VAL A 46 4.56 -19.00 9.87
C VAL A 46 5.24 -18.13 8.82
N LEU A 47 4.47 -17.59 7.88
CA LEU A 47 4.95 -16.67 6.86
C LEU A 47 4.49 -15.26 7.20
N LEU A 48 5.44 -14.38 7.47
CA LEU A 48 5.22 -12.96 7.69
C LEU A 48 5.63 -12.19 6.44
N GLY A 49 4.78 -11.28 5.95
CA GLY A 49 5.05 -10.57 4.72
C GLY A 49 4.62 -9.10 4.75
N HIS A 50 5.49 -8.18 4.35
CA HIS A 50 5.05 -6.87 3.89
C HIS A 50 4.92 -6.91 2.37
N VAL A 51 3.94 -7.67 1.88
CA VAL A 51 3.66 -7.97 0.47
C VAL A 51 2.14 -8.05 0.26
N ASP A 52 1.68 -7.69 -0.94
CA ASP A 52 0.27 -7.81 -1.31
C ASP A 52 -0.04 -9.30 -1.60
N PRO A 53 -1.00 -9.92 -0.90
CA PRO A 53 -1.37 -11.31 -1.11
C PRO A 53 -2.24 -11.54 -2.35
N ASN A 54 -2.83 -10.49 -2.94
CA ASN A 54 -3.78 -10.64 -4.03
C ASN A 54 -3.09 -11.18 -5.30
N PRO A 55 -3.47 -12.37 -5.80
CA PRO A 55 -2.83 -12.97 -6.97
C PRO A 55 -2.92 -12.09 -8.22
N ALA A 56 -3.96 -11.27 -8.35
CA ALA A 56 -4.14 -10.36 -9.49
C ALA A 56 -3.16 -9.18 -9.46
N LYS A 57 -2.59 -8.86 -8.30
CA LYS A 57 -1.65 -7.75 -8.09
C LYS A 57 -0.21 -8.23 -7.84
N GLN A 58 -0.02 -9.53 -7.64
CA GLN A 58 1.28 -10.10 -7.32
C GLN A 58 2.19 -10.16 -8.55
N ARG A 59 3.41 -9.68 -8.34
CA ARG A 59 4.54 -9.94 -9.25
C ARG A 59 5.35 -11.07 -8.63
N LYS A 60 5.94 -11.95 -9.45
CA LYS A 60 6.77 -13.07 -8.96
C LYS A 60 7.89 -12.66 -8.00
N ALA A 61 8.39 -11.43 -8.11
CA ALA A 61 9.39 -10.91 -7.17
C ALA A 61 8.89 -10.80 -5.72
N ASP A 62 7.58 -10.63 -5.54
CA ASP A 62 6.86 -10.41 -4.28
C ASP A 62 5.86 -11.54 -3.97
N ASP A 63 5.82 -12.58 -4.81
CA ASP A 63 4.87 -13.69 -4.73
C ASP A 63 5.21 -14.61 -3.55
N ILE A 64 4.45 -14.46 -2.46
CA ILE A 64 4.58 -15.24 -1.25
C ILE A 64 4.19 -16.71 -1.44
N LYS A 65 3.38 -17.03 -2.47
CA LYS A 65 2.97 -18.39 -2.79
C LYS A 65 4.15 -19.27 -3.16
N LEU A 66 5.22 -18.70 -3.72
CA LEU A 66 6.46 -19.42 -3.98
C LEU A 66 7.10 -20.03 -2.72
N ILE A 67 6.93 -19.37 -1.57
CA ILE A 67 7.40 -19.87 -0.28
C ILE A 67 6.49 -20.99 0.21
N TYR A 68 5.17 -20.75 0.14
CA TYR A 68 4.14 -21.74 0.48
C TYR A 68 4.36 -23.04 -0.31
N ASP A 69 4.46 -22.96 -1.64
CA ASP A 69 4.66 -24.11 -2.53
C ASP A 69 5.96 -24.85 -2.20
N ALA A 70 7.06 -24.11 -1.95
CA ALA A 70 8.34 -24.72 -1.62
C ALA A 70 8.31 -25.49 -0.29
N ILE A 71 7.57 -24.98 0.70
CA ILE A 71 7.37 -25.66 1.99
C ILE A 71 6.46 -26.88 1.80
N CYS A 72 5.31 -26.74 1.14
CA CYS A 72 4.37 -27.85 0.91
C CYS A 72 4.98 -29.02 0.14
N LEU A 73 5.96 -28.76 -0.73
CA LEU A 73 6.72 -29.81 -1.42
C LEU A 73 7.55 -30.70 -0.48
N GLN A 74 8.03 -30.16 0.64
CA GLN A 74 8.82 -30.90 1.64
C GLN A 74 7.96 -31.37 2.82
N HIS A 75 6.93 -30.60 3.16
CA HIS A 75 6.06 -30.77 4.33
C HIS A 75 4.58 -30.69 3.91
N PRO A 76 4.05 -31.71 3.20
CA PRO A 76 2.69 -31.67 2.65
C PRO A 76 1.58 -31.68 3.71
N LEU A 77 1.90 -32.13 4.93
CA LEU A 77 0.96 -32.24 6.06
C LEU A 77 1.21 -31.22 7.16
N THR A 78 2.17 -30.31 7.00
CA THR A 78 2.46 -29.31 8.05
C THR A 78 1.69 -28.02 7.75
N PRO A 79 0.90 -27.52 8.70
CA PRO A 79 0.17 -26.25 8.55
C PRO A 79 1.09 -25.06 8.24
N ILE A 80 0.62 -24.14 7.39
CA ILE A 80 1.30 -22.88 7.06
C ILE A 80 0.34 -21.73 7.35
N LEU A 81 0.72 -20.83 8.27
CA LEU A 81 -0.05 -19.63 8.61
C LEU A 81 0.58 -18.41 7.95
N ILE A 82 -0.21 -17.64 7.20
CA ILE A 82 0.28 -16.49 6.43
C ILE A 82 -0.30 -15.20 6.99
N PHE A 83 0.58 -14.27 7.37
CA PHE A 83 0.24 -12.92 7.81
C PHE A 83 0.92 -11.93 6.87
N THR A 84 0.14 -11.17 6.11
CA THR A 84 0.69 -10.15 5.22
C THR A 84 0.20 -8.75 5.58
N GLY A 85 0.92 -7.74 5.07
CA GLY A 85 0.52 -6.34 5.14
C GLY A 85 0.77 -5.68 3.80
N LEU A 86 -0.32 -5.22 3.18
CA LEU A 86 -0.47 -4.30 2.05
C LEU A 86 -1.84 -4.64 1.44
N TYR A 87 -2.88 -3.90 1.80
CA TYR A 87 -4.18 -3.85 1.11
C TYR A 87 -5.09 -5.09 1.13
N PHE A 88 -6.37 -4.89 1.48
CA PHE A 88 -7.45 -5.90 1.52
C PHE A 88 -7.57 -6.71 0.23
N GLY A 89 -7.49 -8.05 0.34
CA GLY A 89 -7.79 -9.00 -0.72
C GLY A 89 -8.31 -10.34 -0.16
N PRO A 90 -9.23 -11.03 -0.85
CA PRO A 90 -10.02 -12.14 -0.31
C PRO A 90 -9.29 -13.48 -0.43
N GLU A 91 -8.17 -13.69 0.26
CA GLU A 91 -7.57 -15.02 0.42
C GLU A 91 -7.11 -15.22 1.86
N SER A 92 -6.97 -16.47 2.30
CA SER A 92 -6.72 -16.97 3.67
C SER A 92 -5.40 -16.44 4.28
N ILE A 93 -5.33 -15.13 4.46
CA ILE A 93 -4.14 -14.34 4.71
C ILE A 93 -4.53 -13.22 5.67
N GLY A 94 -3.94 -13.25 6.87
CA GLY A 94 -4.26 -12.27 7.91
C GLY A 94 -3.71 -10.89 7.54
N GLN A 95 -4.54 -10.05 6.93
CA GLN A 95 -4.27 -8.63 6.72
C GLN A 95 -5.10 -7.80 7.71
N SER A 96 -4.43 -7.14 8.64
CA SER A 96 -5.08 -6.46 9.77
C SER A 96 -5.24 -4.96 9.53
N GLY A 97 -5.87 -4.57 8.42
CA GLY A 97 -6.21 -3.17 8.16
C GLY A 97 -5.02 -2.21 8.05
N ARG A 98 -5.20 -0.95 8.50
CA ARG A 98 -4.21 0.14 8.38
C ARG A 98 -4.29 1.12 9.55
N TYR A 99 -3.24 1.88 9.81
CA TYR A 99 -3.28 2.99 10.78
C TYR A 99 -3.77 2.64 12.18
N PHE A 100 -3.59 1.37 12.58
CA PHE A 100 -4.05 0.85 13.86
C PHE A 100 -5.58 0.96 14.02
N ASP A 101 -6.36 0.84 12.94
CA ASP A 101 -7.83 0.74 13.02
C ASP A 101 -8.30 -0.68 13.39
N THR A 102 -7.54 -1.70 12.97
CA THR A 102 -7.90 -3.12 13.11
C THR A 102 -6.82 -3.91 13.83
N VAL A 103 -7.24 -4.84 14.70
CA VAL A 103 -6.42 -5.93 15.21
C VAL A 103 -6.93 -7.24 14.62
N GLY A 104 -6.12 -7.87 13.76
CA GLY A 104 -6.45 -9.19 13.24
C GLY A 104 -6.20 -10.27 14.28
N TRP A 105 -7.14 -11.19 14.38
CA TRP A 105 -7.14 -12.34 15.26
C TRP A 105 -7.35 -13.60 14.44
N MET A 106 -6.61 -14.66 14.78
CA MET A 106 -6.81 -15.99 14.19
C MET A 106 -6.49 -17.06 15.23
N SER A 107 -7.26 -18.14 15.22
CA SER A 107 -6.99 -19.36 15.97
C SER A 107 -7.06 -20.57 15.04
N VAL A 108 -6.14 -21.51 15.24
CA VAL A 108 -6.04 -22.74 14.44
C VAL A 108 -5.89 -23.92 15.38
N LYS A 109 -6.70 -24.94 15.17
CA LYS A 109 -6.61 -26.20 15.91
C LYS A 109 -5.66 -27.14 15.19
N LEU A 110 -4.50 -27.38 15.80
CA LEU A 110 -3.50 -28.29 15.26
C LEU A 110 -3.91 -29.75 15.53
N ASP A 111 -3.73 -30.61 14.53
CA ASP A 111 -4.21 -32.01 14.50
C ASP A 111 -3.06 -33.04 14.53
N ASN A 112 -1.93 -32.67 15.14
CA ASN A 112 -0.68 -33.45 15.16
C ASN A 112 -0.11 -33.81 13.78
N ASN A 113 -0.62 -33.21 12.69
CA ASN A 113 -0.29 -33.53 11.29
C ASN A 113 -0.73 -34.95 10.89
N ASP A 114 -1.76 -35.51 11.55
CA ASP A 114 -2.24 -36.87 11.32
C ASP A 114 -3.42 -36.94 10.32
N GLN A 115 -4.06 -35.82 9.99
CA GLN A 115 -5.12 -35.72 8.97
C GLN A 115 -4.66 -34.92 7.74
N ASP A 116 -5.49 -34.88 6.69
CA ASP A 116 -5.30 -33.97 5.56
C ASP A 116 -5.16 -32.54 6.09
N ALA A 117 -3.94 -31.99 6.12
CA ALA A 117 -3.62 -30.64 6.62
C ALA A 117 -4.39 -29.50 5.92
N ARG A 118 -5.20 -29.84 4.92
CA ARG A 118 -6.10 -28.96 4.17
C ARG A 118 -7.43 -28.70 4.90
N ASN A 119 -7.74 -29.44 5.97
CA ASN A 119 -9.01 -29.34 6.72
C ASN A 119 -8.80 -28.96 8.20
N LEU A 120 -7.83 -28.09 8.49
CA LEU A 120 -7.67 -27.57 9.85
C LEU A 120 -8.87 -26.70 10.22
N GLU A 121 -9.37 -26.87 11.45
CA GLU A 121 -10.38 -25.98 12.00
C GLU A 121 -9.72 -24.62 12.32
N MET A 122 -10.14 -23.59 11.57
CA MET A 122 -9.62 -22.23 11.66
C MET A 122 -10.76 -21.26 11.92
N HIS A 123 -10.49 -20.25 12.75
CA HIS A 123 -11.40 -19.14 13.03
C HIS A 123 -10.60 -17.84 12.99
N HIS A 124 -11.13 -16.79 12.36
CA HIS A 124 -10.50 -15.47 12.32
C HIS A 124 -11.48 -14.35 12.67
N ARG A 125 -10.96 -13.23 13.14
CA ARG A 125 -11.71 -12.00 13.38
C ARG A 125 -10.86 -10.76 13.08
N TYR A 126 -11.50 -9.71 12.58
CA TYR A 126 -10.97 -8.35 12.54
C TYR A 126 -11.63 -7.57 13.67
N LEU A 127 -10.82 -7.17 14.66
CA LEU A 127 -11.29 -6.45 15.84
C LEU A 127 -11.09 -4.96 15.63
N ASP A 128 -12.14 -4.17 15.82
CA ASP A 128 -11.99 -2.72 15.93
C ASP A 128 -11.02 -2.34 17.06
N ASN A 129 -10.08 -1.44 16.79
CA ASN A 129 -9.17 -0.93 17.80
C ASN A 129 -9.85 0.11 18.71
N ASN A 130 -10.73 -0.37 19.59
CA ASN A 130 -11.34 0.45 20.62
C ASN A 130 -11.46 -0.30 21.95
N ILE A 131 -11.59 0.46 23.04
CA ILE A 131 -11.65 -0.11 24.40
C ILE A 131 -12.87 -1.02 24.58
N ALA A 132 -14.02 -0.71 23.98
CA ALA A 132 -15.24 -1.49 24.13
C ALA A 132 -15.08 -2.89 23.51
N THR A 133 -14.53 -2.98 22.30
CA THR A 133 -14.15 -4.24 21.64
C THR A 133 -13.21 -5.06 22.52
N TYR A 134 -12.16 -4.45 23.07
CA TYR A 134 -11.21 -5.17 23.91
C TYR A 134 -11.81 -5.64 25.24
N MET A 135 -12.66 -4.83 25.86
CA MET A 135 -13.36 -5.20 27.10
C MET A 135 -14.32 -6.36 26.85
N TYR A 136 -15.04 -6.34 25.74
CA TYR A 136 -15.94 -7.42 25.31
C TYR A 136 -15.17 -8.74 25.14
N HIS A 137 -14.12 -8.77 24.32
CA HIS A 137 -13.36 -10.00 24.09
C HIS A 137 -12.55 -10.48 25.30
N ALA A 138 -12.09 -9.56 26.17
CA ALA A 138 -11.44 -9.92 27.42
C ALA A 138 -12.42 -10.37 28.51
N GLN A 139 -13.73 -10.20 28.31
CA GLN A 139 -14.77 -10.42 29.32
C GLN A 139 -14.48 -9.62 30.60
N LYS A 140 -14.09 -8.36 30.44
CA LYS A 140 -13.72 -7.45 31.53
C LYS A 140 -14.53 -6.18 31.52
N SER A 141 -14.63 -5.56 32.69
CA SER A 141 -15.25 -4.24 32.86
C SER A 141 -14.22 -3.25 33.40
N HIS A 142 -14.45 -2.72 34.60
CA HIS A 142 -13.58 -1.75 35.26
C HIS A 142 -12.17 -2.30 35.58
N ASP A 143 -12.02 -3.63 35.63
CA ASP A 143 -10.78 -4.36 35.87
C ASP A 143 -9.93 -4.60 34.60
N PHE A 144 -10.38 -4.11 33.44
CA PHE A 144 -9.67 -4.18 32.16
C PHE A 144 -8.30 -3.47 32.20
N PHE A 145 -8.24 -2.29 32.83
CA PHE A 145 -7.06 -1.44 32.79
C PHE A 145 -5.94 -1.90 33.74
N THR A 146 -4.92 -2.54 33.18
CA THR A 146 -3.74 -2.99 33.93
C THR A 146 -2.83 -1.83 34.35
N LYS A 147 -2.03 -2.02 35.41
CA LYS A 147 -1.00 -1.04 35.84
C LYS A 147 0.00 -0.73 34.71
N LYS A 148 0.40 -1.74 33.94
CA LYS A 148 1.29 -1.57 32.79
C LYS A 148 0.62 -0.73 31.68
N GLY A 149 -0.63 -1.02 31.35
CA GLY A 149 -1.40 -0.24 30.37
C GLY A 149 -1.50 1.24 30.76
N LYS A 150 -1.89 1.53 32.00
CA LYS A 150 -1.94 2.90 32.54
C LYS A 150 -0.57 3.61 32.53
N ASN A 151 0.53 2.87 32.67
CA ASN A 151 1.87 3.45 32.56
C ASN A 151 2.21 3.82 31.11
N ILE A 152 1.82 2.99 30.14
CA ILE A 152 2.02 3.25 28.71
C ILE A 152 1.15 4.43 28.26
N THR A 153 -0.13 4.49 28.65
CA THR A 153 -1.01 5.65 28.36
C THR A 153 -0.37 6.94 28.84
N ARG A 154 0.05 7.01 30.12
CA ARG A 154 0.74 8.19 30.65
C ARG A 154 2.05 8.51 29.95
N PHE A 155 2.74 7.50 29.40
CA PHE A 155 3.95 7.74 28.61
C PHE A 155 3.59 8.41 27.28
N ILE A 156 2.56 7.92 26.59
CA ILE A 156 2.05 8.51 25.35
C ILE A 156 1.62 9.95 25.61
N ASP A 157 0.80 10.22 26.63
CA ASP A 157 0.34 11.57 26.99
C ASP A 157 1.52 12.55 27.14
N ARG A 158 2.58 12.12 27.84
CA ARG A 158 3.80 12.95 28.03
C ARG A 158 4.56 13.18 26.73
N MET A 159 4.55 12.21 25.80
CA MET A 159 5.19 12.38 24.50
C MET A 159 4.38 13.33 23.61
N GLU A 160 3.05 13.25 23.64
CA GLU A 160 2.19 14.19 22.91
C GLU A 160 2.38 15.64 23.40
N GLU A 161 2.49 15.83 24.71
CA GLU A 161 2.83 17.12 25.32
C GLU A 161 4.23 17.60 24.94
N HIS A 162 5.25 16.74 25.06
CA HIS A 162 6.64 17.06 24.75
C HIS A 162 6.83 17.47 23.28
N GLU A 163 6.15 16.76 22.36
CA GLU A 163 6.20 17.03 20.93
C GLU A 163 5.21 18.13 20.49
N ALA A 164 4.43 18.68 21.43
CA ALA A 164 3.39 19.68 21.20
C ALA A 164 2.40 19.28 20.09
N LEU A 165 1.96 18.02 20.08
CA LEU A 165 1.06 17.50 19.04
C LEU A 165 -0.32 18.16 19.07
N THR A 166 -0.72 18.70 20.21
CA THR A 166 -1.97 19.47 20.39
C THR A 166 -1.86 20.94 19.95
N LYS A 167 -0.72 21.38 19.41
CA LYS A 167 -0.58 22.73 18.83
C LYS A 167 -1.64 22.91 17.75
N VAL A 168 -2.50 23.92 17.90
CA VAL A 168 -3.56 24.27 16.95
C VAL A 168 -3.00 25.14 15.82
N TYR A 169 -3.29 24.79 14.57
CA TYR A 169 -2.98 25.58 13.38
C TYR A 169 -4.19 26.32 12.82
N GLY A 170 -5.39 25.78 13.01
CA GLY A 170 -6.60 26.40 12.49
C GLY A 170 -7.87 25.65 12.87
N GLU A 171 -9.00 26.12 12.36
CA GLU A 171 -10.31 25.48 12.54
C GLU A 171 -11.10 25.48 11.23
N LEU A 172 -11.48 24.28 10.78
CA LEU A 172 -12.19 24.09 9.52
C LEU A 172 -13.72 24.10 9.70
N PRO A 173 -14.47 24.67 8.73
CA PRO A 173 -15.93 24.68 8.77
C PRO A 173 -16.58 23.38 8.24
N SER A 174 -15.83 22.56 7.50
CA SER A 174 -16.32 21.40 6.75
C SER A 174 -15.30 20.25 6.75
N ASN A 175 -15.76 19.05 6.41
CA ASN A 175 -14.92 17.86 6.21
C ASN A 175 -14.36 17.82 4.78
N TYR A 176 -13.20 17.18 4.62
CA TYR A 176 -12.56 16.93 3.34
C TYR A 176 -12.07 15.48 3.27
N TYR A 177 -12.56 14.72 2.30
CA TYR A 177 -12.37 13.28 2.24
C TYR A 177 -11.31 12.90 1.19
N LEU A 178 -10.44 11.97 1.57
CA LEU A 178 -9.43 11.39 0.71
C LEU A 178 -10.07 10.39 -0.27
N ASP A 179 -10.89 9.48 0.24
CA ASP A 179 -11.39 8.31 -0.48
C ASP A 179 -12.91 8.14 -0.48
N CYS A 180 -13.69 9.04 0.12
CA CYS A 180 -15.16 9.04 0.00
C CYS A 180 -15.68 9.91 -1.16
N LYS A 181 -14.82 10.79 -1.71
CA LYS A 181 -15.21 11.81 -2.69
C LYS A 181 -14.26 11.79 -3.89
N LYS A 182 -14.81 11.60 -5.09
CA LYS A 182 -14.00 11.47 -6.31
C LYS A 182 -13.29 12.80 -6.59
N TRP A 183 -11.96 12.75 -6.72
CA TRP A 183 -11.26 13.87 -7.35
C TRP A 183 -11.63 13.92 -8.82
N THR A 184 -12.00 15.10 -9.31
CA THR A 184 -12.23 15.33 -10.73
C THR A 184 -11.33 16.46 -11.21
N LYS A 185 -10.85 16.36 -12.45
CA LYS A 185 -10.01 17.39 -13.09
C LYS A 185 -10.63 18.79 -13.05
N ASN A 186 -11.96 18.87 -13.02
CA ASN A 186 -12.69 20.14 -13.05
C ASN A 186 -13.04 20.65 -11.63
N GLY A 187 -12.65 19.95 -10.57
CA GLY A 187 -12.91 20.37 -9.20
C GLY A 187 -14.40 20.37 -8.83
N VAL A 188 -15.16 19.39 -9.32
CA VAL A 188 -16.63 19.35 -9.13
C VAL A 188 -17.02 19.08 -7.67
N ASP A 189 -16.13 18.47 -6.90
CA ASP A 189 -16.40 18.05 -5.52
C ASP A 189 -15.59 18.89 -4.52
N ASP A 190 -16.26 19.86 -3.89
CA ASP A 190 -15.64 20.77 -2.92
C ASP A 190 -15.20 20.06 -1.63
N GLU A 191 -15.73 18.87 -1.34
CA GLU A 191 -15.35 18.04 -0.19
C GLU A 191 -14.19 17.09 -0.53
N SER A 192 -13.64 17.11 -1.74
CA SER A 192 -12.46 16.33 -2.08
C SER A 192 -11.20 16.92 -1.43
N LEU A 193 -10.47 16.09 -0.67
CA LEU A 193 -9.21 16.48 -0.05
C LEU A 193 -8.14 16.91 -1.07
N PHE A 194 -8.16 16.33 -2.27
CA PHE A 194 -7.26 16.73 -3.34
C PHE A 194 -7.55 18.16 -3.82
N ASN A 195 -8.82 18.56 -3.90
CA ASN A 195 -9.18 19.94 -4.22
C ASN A 195 -8.79 20.90 -3.09
N PHE A 196 -8.98 20.49 -1.83
CA PHE A 196 -8.50 21.25 -0.67
C PHE A 196 -6.98 21.47 -0.72
N TYR A 197 -6.20 20.44 -1.05
CA TYR A 197 -4.75 20.56 -1.19
C TYR A 197 -4.34 21.44 -2.38
N LEU A 198 -5.05 21.36 -3.52
CA LEU A 198 -4.82 22.25 -4.66
C LEU A 198 -5.10 23.72 -4.30
N ASN A 199 -6.12 23.99 -3.47
CA ASN A 199 -6.39 25.32 -2.95
C ASN A 199 -5.27 25.79 -2.02
N ALA A 200 -4.72 24.90 -1.19
CA ALA A 200 -3.54 25.19 -0.36
C ALA A 200 -2.31 25.55 -1.22
N VAL A 201 -2.08 24.79 -2.29
CA VAL A 201 -1.02 25.07 -3.28
C VAL A 201 -1.23 26.45 -3.92
N GLU A 202 -2.41 26.74 -4.45
CA GLU A 202 -2.68 28.02 -5.12
C GLU A 202 -2.53 29.21 -4.16
N THR A 203 -3.06 29.08 -2.94
CA THR A 203 -3.10 30.18 -1.96
C THR A 203 -1.75 30.44 -1.32
N THR A 204 -1.00 29.37 -1.01
CA THR A 204 0.16 29.44 -0.11
C THR A 204 1.48 29.21 -0.84
N LEU A 205 1.53 28.22 -1.74
CA LEU A 205 2.77 27.85 -2.43
C LEU A 205 3.04 28.82 -3.59
N VAL A 206 2.09 28.91 -4.52
CA VAL A 206 2.26 29.62 -5.80
C VAL A 206 2.41 31.12 -5.57
N ASN A 207 3.47 31.70 -6.11
CA ASN A 207 3.62 33.15 -6.16
C ASN A 207 3.15 33.68 -7.52
N PRO A 208 1.98 34.35 -7.60
CA PRO A 208 1.42 34.80 -8.88
C PRO A 208 2.26 35.88 -9.59
N LYS A 209 3.17 36.56 -8.86
CA LYS A 209 4.08 37.55 -9.45
C LYS A 209 5.19 36.91 -10.27
N THR A 210 5.65 35.71 -9.87
CA THR A 210 6.74 34.99 -10.53
C THR A 210 6.21 33.88 -11.43
N SER A 211 5.09 33.25 -11.05
CA SER A 211 4.49 32.11 -11.75
C SER A 211 3.06 32.44 -12.16
N ALA A 212 2.90 33.40 -13.06
CA ALA A 212 1.59 33.88 -13.49
C ALA A 212 0.79 32.82 -14.29
N ASN A 213 1.48 31.86 -14.90
CA ASN A 213 0.90 30.67 -15.52
C ASN A 213 1.54 29.43 -14.88
N TRP A 214 0.75 28.59 -14.24
CA TRP A 214 1.28 27.44 -13.51
C TRP A 214 0.43 26.19 -13.67
N LEU A 215 1.09 25.05 -13.52
CA LEU A 215 0.49 23.73 -13.40
C LEU A 215 1.14 23.03 -12.21
N PHE A 216 0.35 22.68 -11.20
CA PHE A 216 0.78 21.84 -10.09
C PHE A 216 0.45 20.38 -10.37
N PHE A 217 1.37 19.47 -10.06
CA PHE A 217 1.23 18.04 -10.33
C PHE A 217 1.84 17.21 -9.20
N SER A 218 1.10 16.24 -8.65
CA SER A 218 1.60 15.33 -7.62
C SER A 218 0.90 13.96 -7.67
N ASN A 219 1.54 12.93 -7.11
CA ASN A 219 0.87 11.67 -6.79
C ASN A 219 0.04 11.80 -5.51
N TRP A 220 -0.95 10.93 -5.33
CA TRP A 220 -1.86 10.98 -4.18
C TRP A 220 -1.26 10.64 -2.84
N GLY A 221 -0.20 9.83 -2.81
CA GLY A 221 0.45 9.39 -1.58
C GLY A 221 1.06 10.50 -0.73
N VAL A 222 0.97 11.76 -1.17
CA VAL A 222 1.29 12.96 -0.38
C VAL A 222 0.23 13.29 0.68
N LEU A 223 -0.96 12.68 0.57
CA LEU A 223 -2.06 12.72 1.51
C LEU A 223 -2.39 11.31 2.00
N ARG A 224 -2.70 11.17 3.28
CA ARG A 224 -2.74 9.87 3.97
C ARG A 224 -4.06 9.57 4.68
N GLY A 225 -4.91 10.57 4.90
CA GLY A 225 -6.24 10.43 5.50
C GLY A 225 -7.09 11.69 5.34
N ASP A 226 -8.35 11.60 5.74
CA ASP A 226 -9.33 12.69 5.73
C ASP A 226 -8.95 13.85 6.65
N ILE A 227 -9.56 15.02 6.41
CA ILE A 227 -9.56 16.14 7.35
C ILE A 227 -10.98 16.41 7.80
N TYR A 228 -11.23 16.33 9.10
CA TYR A 228 -12.54 16.62 9.66
C TYR A 228 -12.69 18.09 10.05
N LYS A 229 -13.93 18.55 10.02
CA LYS A 229 -14.39 19.84 10.53
C LYS A 229 -13.95 20.01 11.99
N GLY A 230 -13.56 21.22 12.34
CA GLY A 230 -13.15 21.59 13.70
C GLY A 230 -11.67 21.89 13.79
N ILE A 231 -11.12 21.74 15.00
CA ILE A 231 -9.74 22.10 15.33
C ILE A 231 -8.78 21.22 14.55
N PHE A 232 -7.82 21.84 13.87
CA PHE A 232 -6.72 21.18 13.19
C PHE A 232 -5.42 21.41 13.93
N THR A 233 -4.78 20.31 14.31
CA THR A 233 -3.60 20.28 15.16
C THR A 233 -2.34 19.79 14.43
N LYS A 234 -1.20 19.88 15.10
CA LYS A 234 0.06 19.27 14.64
C LYS A 234 -0.04 17.74 14.51
N SER A 235 -0.82 17.08 15.36
CA SER A 235 -1.10 15.65 15.25
C SER A 235 -1.84 15.33 13.94
N ASP A 236 -2.87 16.12 13.62
CA ASP A 236 -3.65 15.95 12.39
C ASP A 236 -2.76 16.15 11.16
N LEU A 237 -1.91 17.20 11.17
CA LEU A 237 -0.95 17.44 10.10
C LEU A 237 -0.07 16.23 9.82
N TYR A 238 0.53 15.62 10.84
CA TYR A 238 1.38 14.44 10.67
C TYR A 238 0.61 13.18 10.26
N THR A 239 -0.66 13.09 10.62
CA THR A 239 -1.54 11.99 10.20
C THR A 239 -1.88 12.11 8.71
N ILE A 240 -2.08 13.32 8.21
CA ILE A 240 -2.55 13.58 6.85
C ILE A 240 -1.40 13.75 5.85
N SER A 241 -0.35 14.47 6.23
CA SER A 241 0.77 14.80 5.34
C SER A 241 2.11 14.41 5.99
N PRO A 242 2.90 13.51 5.37
CA PRO A 242 4.19 13.11 5.90
C PRO A 242 5.14 14.32 6.14
N ASP A 243 6.03 14.26 7.15
CA ASP A 243 7.04 15.31 7.44
C ASP A 243 8.17 15.35 6.39
N ASP A 244 7.83 15.54 5.11
CA ASP A 244 8.80 15.73 4.02
C ASP A 244 9.28 17.18 3.97
N ARG A 245 10.51 17.41 4.44
CA ARG A 245 11.17 18.73 4.46
C ARG A 245 11.72 19.16 3.09
N SER A 246 11.51 18.36 2.04
CA SER A 246 11.99 18.68 0.70
C SER A 246 11.21 19.86 0.11
N ALA A 247 11.93 20.73 -0.59
CA ALA A 247 11.31 21.81 -1.35
C ALA A 247 10.45 21.26 -2.51
N PHE A 248 9.41 21.99 -2.87
CA PHE A 248 8.74 21.76 -4.14
C PHE A 248 9.71 22.01 -5.30
N ARG A 249 9.57 21.23 -6.36
CA ARG A 249 10.41 21.28 -7.56
C ARG A 249 9.68 21.99 -8.68
N TYR A 250 10.39 22.73 -9.53
CA TYR A 250 9.77 23.34 -10.70
C TYR A 250 10.66 23.36 -11.95
N ALA A 251 10.00 23.46 -13.10
CA ALA A 251 10.61 23.75 -14.39
C ALA A 251 9.68 24.63 -15.23
N THR A 252 10.24 25.61 -15.93
CA THR A 252 9.52 26.49 -16.85
C THR A 252 9.59 25.93 -18.26
N VAL A 253 8.44 25.66 -18.88
CA VAL A 253 8.32 25.08 -20.23
C VAL A 253 7.22 25.77 -21.03
N THR A 254 7.14 25.51 -22.33
CA THR A 254 6.02 26.01 -23.15
C THR A 254 4.70 25.37 -22.72
N ARG A 255 3.59 26.11 -22.86
CA ARG A 255 2.24 25.61 -22.57
C ARG A 255 1.94 24.29 -23.30
N LYS A 256 2.43 24.13 -24.54
CA LYS A 256 2.30 22.89 -25.32
C LYS A 256 2.89 21.68 -24.59
N ILE A 257 4.08 21.82 -23.98
CA ILE A 257 4.72 20.77 -23.19
C ILE A 257 3.96 20.55 -21.88
N ALA A 258 3.62 21.63 -21.17
CA ALA A 258 2.90 21.55 -19.90
C ALA A 258 1.56 20.80 -20.03
N ASN A 259 0.82 20.96 -21.12
CA ASN A 259 -0.44 20.23 -21.34
C ASN A 259 -0.26 18.72 -21.56
N LYS A 260 0.95 18.24 -21.87
CA LYS A 260 1.24 16.82 -22.13
C LYS A 260 1.87 16.10 -20.93
N ILE A 261 2.36 16.83 -19.92
CA ILE A 261 3.24 16.26 -18.88
C ILE A 261 2.58 15.14 -18.07
N VAL A 262 1.31 15.33 -17.67
CA VAL A 262 0.55 14.35 -16.87
C VAL A 262 0.37 13.05 -17.64
N ARG A 263 -0.12 13.14 -18.89
CA ARG A 263 -0.33 11.97 -19.74
C ARG A 263 0.99 11.24 -20.02
N LYS A 264 2.05 11.98 -20.36
CA LYS A 264 3.36 11.36 -20.62
C LYS A 264 3.91 10.66 -19.37
N THR A 265 3.68 11.23 -18.20
CA THR A 265 4.06 10.60 -16.93
C THR A 265 3.33 9.27 -16.74
N GLN A 266 2.02 9.22 -16.98
CA GLN A 266 1.22 8.00 -16.88
C GLN A 266 1.70 6.93 -17.87
N GLU A 267 1.95 7.31 -19.13
CA GLU A 267 2.50 6.43 -20.17
C GLU A 267 3.83 5.81 -19.74
N LEU A 268 4.78 6.63 -19.29
CA LEU A 268 6.11 6.15 -18.88
C LEU A 268 6.08 5.23 -17.65
N ILE A 269 5.12 5.41 -16.75
CA ILE A 269 4.97 4.52 -15.59
C ILE A 269 4.46 3.16 -16.03
N LYS A 270 3.48 3.13 -16.93
CA LYS A 270 2.97 1.91 -17.53
C LYS A 270 4.07 1.17 -18.28
N GLU A 271 4.80 1.87 -19.16
CA GLU A 271 5.93 1.30 -19.91
C GLU A 271 7.01 0.74 -18.99
N LYS A 272 7.36 1.45 -17.90
CA LYS A 272 8.35 0.96 -16.92
C LYS A 272 7.86 -0.27 -16.17
N ALA A 273 6.58 -0.35 -15.85
CA ALA A 273 6.01 -1.53 -15.20
C ALA A 273 6.12 -2.76 -16.13
N GLU A 274 5.70 -2.63 -17.38
CA GLU A 274 5.77 -3.69 -18.40
C GLU A 274 7.22 -4.10 -18.73
N GLU A 275 8.13 -3.13 -18.85
CA GLU A 275 9.56 -3.36 -19.07
C GLU A 275 10.21 -4.13 -17.91
N GLN A 276 9.83 -3.80 -16.69
CA GLN A 276 10.32 -4.49 -15.50
C GLN A 276 9.80 -5.93 -15.47
N GLU A 277 8.52 -6.14 -15.75
CA GLU A 277 7.92 -7.48 -15.84
C GLU A 277 8.67 -8.35 -16.86
N ARG A 278 8.92 -7.82 -18.07
CA ARG A 278 9.73 -8.52 -19.09
C ARG A 278 11.13 -8.89 -18.61
N LYS A 279 11.81 -7.99 -17.88
CA LYS A 279 13.16 -8.23 -17.34
C LYS A 279 13.15 -9.31 -16.26
N GLU A 280 12.15 -9.31 -15.40
CA GLU A 280 11.96 -10.32 -14.37
C GLU A 280 11.71 -11.70 -15.02
N GLU A 281 10.90 -11.78 -16.07
CA GLU A 281 10.69 -13.01 -16.85
C GLU A 281 11.95 -13.51 -17.59
N GLU A 282 12.74 -12.59 -18.17
CA GLU A 282 13.97 -12.97 -18.87
C GLU A 282 15.03 -13.51 -17.90
N GLU A 283 15.19 -12.86 -16.74
CA GLU A 283 16.09 -13.32 -15.69
C GLU A 283 15.66 -14.70 -15.15
N GLU A 284 14.35 -14.92 -15.00
CA GLU A 284 13.81 -16.22 -14.62
C GLU A 284 14.13 -17.30 -15.66
N ARG A 285 13.94 -17.03 -16.96
CA ARG A 285 14.29 -17.99 -18.03
C ARG A 285 15.76 -18.38 -17.98
N LYS A 286 16.65 -17.41 -17.73
CA LYS A 286 18.10 -17.66 -17.59
C LYS A 286 18.40 -18.52 -16.37
N ASP A 287 17.84 -18.18 -15.21
CA ASP A 287 18.02 -18.96 -13.98
C ASP A 287 17.49 -20.40 -14.15
N ALA A 288 16.33 -20.58 -14.78
CA ALA A 288 15.74 -21.89 -15.03
C ALA A 288 16.59 -22.74 -15.99
N GLU A 289 17.17 -22.11 -17.02
CA GLU A 289 18.09 -22.77 -17.94
C GLU A 289 19.40 -23.17 -17.24
N GLU A 290 19.94 -22.30 -16.40
CA GLU A 290 21.13 -22.60 -15.58
C GLU A 290 20.87 -23.77 -14.63
N GLU A 291 19.72 -23.79 -13.96
CA GLU A 291 19.32 -24.89 -13.09
C GLU A 291 19.17 -26.20 -13.87
N ARG A 292 18.55 -26.17 -15.05
CA ARG A 292 18.44 -27.35 -15.93
C ARG A 292 19.83 -27.88 -16.31
N ARG A 293 20.77 -27.00 -16.63
CA ARG A 293 22.17 -27.35 -16.93
C ARG A 293 22.88 -27.95 -15.72
N GLU A 294 22.72 -27.39 -14.53
CA GLU A 294 23.32 -27.94 -13.30
C GLU A 294 22.73 -29.31 -12.95
N ARG A 295 21.41 -29.48 -13.03
CA ARG A 295 20.75 -30.79 -12.87
C ARG A 295 21.27 -31.82 -13.88
N GLU A 296 21.48 -31.41 -15.13
CA GLU A 296 22.05 -32.28 -16.16
C GLU A 296 23.51 -32.67 -15.89
N LYS A 297 24.34 -31.71 -15.42
CA LYS A 297 25.72 -31.99 -14.96
C LYS A 297 25.72 -32.95 -13.78
N GLU A 298 24.81 -32.77 -12.82
CA GLU A 298 24.68 -33.63 -11.64
C GLU A 298 24.20 -35.03 -12.02
N ARG A 299 23.20 -35.15 -12.90
CA ARG A 299 22.78 -36.45 -13.50
C ARG A 299 23.91 -37.11 -14.26
N THR A 300 24.75 -36.35 -14.96
CA THR A 300 25.92 -36.87 -15.68
C THR A 300 27.01 -37.35 -14.71
N LYS A 301 27.26 -36.62 -13.62
CA LYS A 301 28.16 -37.05 -12.53
C LYS A 301 27.63 -38.31 -11.84
N GLN A 302 26.34 -38.37 -11.51
CA GLN A 302 25.69 -39.56 -10.96
C GLN A 302 25.73 -40.74 -11.94
N ARG A 303 25.50 -40.54 -13.24
CA ARG A 303 25.66 -41.59 -14.26
C ARG A 303 27.09 -42.10 -14.38
N ARG A 304 28.10 -41.23 -14.24
CA ARG A 304 29.52 -41.65 -14.17
C ARG A 304 29.83 -42.42 -12.88
N PHE A 305 29.17 -42.09 -11.78
CA PHE A 305 29.31 -42.78 -10.49
C PHE A 305 28.59 -44.14 -10.47
N LEU A 306 27.40 -44.23 -11.09
CA LEU A 306 26.59 -45.44 -11.26
C LEU A 306 27.01 -46.29 -12.48
N GLY A 307 28.08 -45.89 -13.18
CA GLY A 307 28.71 -46.64 -14.26
C GLY A 307 29.26 -48.02 -13.83
N ASN A 308 29.29 -48.30 -12.52
CA ASN A 308 29.40 -49.64 -11.97
C ASN A 308 28.05 -50.07 -11.35
N GLY A 309 27.14 -50.52 -12.21
CA GLY A 309 26.00 -51.37 -11.82
C GLY A 309 24.68 -50.65 -11.52
N PHE A 310 23.80 -50.64 -12.52
CA PHE A 310 22.37 -51.03 -12.50
C PHE A 310 21.52 -50.18 -13.47
N ARG A 311 20.74 -50.85 -14.33
CA ARG A 311 19.78 -50.23 -15.26
C ARG A 311 18.54 -49.77 -14.50
N PHE A 312 18.18 -48.50 -14.65
CA PHE A 312 16.86 -48.00 -14.24
C PHE A 312 15.85 -48.20 -15.38
N LYS A 313 14.69 -48.78 -15.03
CA LYS A 313 13.49 -48.85 -15.88
C LYS A 313 12.83 -47.47 -15.93
N ASP A 314 12.40 -47.08 -17.12
CA ASP A 314 11.64 -45.86 -17.38
C ASP A 314 10.31 -45.86 -16.61
N ILE A 315 10.05 -44.79 -15.87
CA ILE A 315 8.72 -44.46 -15.35
C ILE A 315 8.19 -43.35 -16.25
N ARG A 316 7.09 -43.67 -16.95
CA ARG A 316 6.34 -42.74 -17.82
C ARG A 316 5.77 -41.59 -16.98
N GLU A 317 6.00 -40.38 -17.46
CA GLU A 317 5.22 -39.20 -17.09
C GLU A 317 3.75 -39.42 -17.51
N SER A 318 2.83 -39.30 -16.56
CA SER A 318 1.39 -39.24 -16.84
C SER A 318 0.95 -37.79 -16.85
N GLU A 319 0.30 -37.37 -17.94
CA GLU A 319 -0.37 -36.08 -18.09
C GLU A 319 -1.48 -35.89 -17.04
N PRO A 320 -1.76 -34.64 -16.60
CA PRO A 320 -2.87 -34.37 -15.70
C PRO A 320 -4.21 -34.48 -16.44
N GLY A 321 -5.03 -35.45 -16.03
CA GLY A 321 -6.40 -35.60 -16.47
C GLY A 321 -7.29 -34.48 -15.92
N ALA A 322 -8.04 -33.86 -16.82
CA ALA A 322 -9.14 -32.96 -16.49
C ALA A 322 -10.26 -33.72 -15.76
N LEU A 323 -10.77 -33.15 -14.66
CA LEU A 323 -12.04 -33.57 -14.07
C LEU A 323 -12.95 -32.35 -13.91
N ASN A 324 -13.98 -32.31 -14.76
CA ASN A 324 -15.18 -31.49 -14.58
C ASN A 324 -15.96 -32.01 -13.37
N ILE A 325 -16.42 -31.12 -12.49
CA ILE A 325 -17.61 -31.36 -11.67
C ILE A 325 -18.47 -30.08 -11.70
N MET A 326 -19.77 -30.34 -11.84
CA MET A 326 -20.87 -29.45 -12.22
C MET A 326 -21.27 -28.46 -11.12
N GLU A 327 -21.95 -27.40 -11.57
CA GLU A 327 -22.91 -26.60 -10.81
C GLU A 327 -23.91 -27.50 -10.07
N ASP A 328 -24.22 -27.15 -8.83
CA ASP A 328 -25.59 -27.28 -8.34
C ASP A 328 -25.94 -26.13 -7.40
N THR A 329 -27.04 -25.48 -7.74
CA THR A 329 -27.72 -24.42 -7.01
C THR A 329 -28.70 -25.02 -6.02
N ASP A 330 -28.79 -24.50 -4.79
CA ASP A 330 -30.10 -24.14 -4.27
C ASP A 330 -30.03 -23.27 -3.00
N GLN A 331 -30.89 -22.26 -2.99
CA GLN A 331 -31.14 -21.33 -1.90
C GLN A 331 -31.89 -22.02 -0.74
N THR A 332 -31.71 -21.54 0.49
CA THR A 332 -32.84 -21.45 1.43
C THR A 332 -32.70 -20.23 2.34
N TYR A 333 -33.68 -19.34 2.23
CA TYR A 333 -33.99 -18.27 3.18
C TYR A 333 -34.76 -18.84 4.38
N LEU A 334 -34.37 -18.45 5.59
CA LEU A 334 -35.25 -18.47 6.76
C LEU A 334 -35.08 -17.17 7.56
N TYR A 335 -36.18 -16.43 7.64
CA TYR A 335 -36.37 -15.20 8.41
C TYR A 335 -36.66 -15.50 9.89
N SER A 336 -36.14 -14.67 10.81
CA SER A 336 -36.83 -13.87 11.85
C SER A 336 -35.79 -13.43 12.90
N GLU A 337 -35.83 -12.28 13.57
CA GLU A 337 -36.89 -11.36 14.00
C GLU A 337 -36.40 -9.90 13.96
N SER A 338 -37.35 -8.96 14.03
CA SER A 338 -37.16 -7.51 14.06
C SER A 338 -36.14 -7.03 15.11
N LYS A 339 -34.95 -6.63 14.66
CA LYS A 339 -34.06 -5.76 15.47
C LYS A 339 -34.68 -4.36 15.49
N GLN A 340 -34.84 -3.78 16.68
CA GLN A 340 -34.83 -2.32 16.83
C GLN A 340 -33.68 -1.78 15.97
N GLN A 341 -33.89 -0.70 15.21
CA GLN A 341 -32.80 0.00 14.52
C GLN A 341 -31.80 0.51 15.57
N ILE A 342 -30.86 -0.36 15.95
CA ILE A 342 -29.62 0.05 16.58
C ILE A 342 -28.88 0.75 15.45
N ALA A 343 -28.66 2.06 15.59
CA ALA A 343 -27.81 2.78 14.66
C ALA A 343 -26.43 2.12 14.68
N LEU A 344 -26.05 1.47 13.58
CA LEU A 344 -24.73 0.87 13.44
C LEU A 344 -23.69 1.99 13.34
N THR A 345 -22.47 1.71 13.79
CA THR A 345 -21.34 2.62 13.56
C THR A 345 -20.84 2.45 12.13
N TYR A 346 -20.35 3.53 11.51
CA TYR A 346 -19.61 3.39 10.25
C TYR A 346 -18.32 2.60 10.49
N GLY A 347 -18.00 1.70 9.57
CA GLY A 347 -16.83 0.84 9.70
C GLY A 347 -16.69 -0.13 8.54
N TRP A 348 -15.76 -1.06 8.69
CA TRP A 348 -15.49 -2.05 7.65
C TRP A 348 -16.60 -3.11 7.60
N ASN A 349 -16.93 -3.58 6.40
CA ASN A 349 -17.71 -4.80 6.19
C ASN A 349 -16.90 -5.71 5.26
N THR A 350 -16.14 -6.62 5.87
CA THR A 350 -15.08 -7.36 5.18
C THR A 350 -15.65 -8.62 4.54
N GLN A 351 -15.47 -8.75 3.23
CA GLN A 351 -15.74 -9.99 2.50
C GLN A 351 -14.41 -10.65 2.17
N ASP A 352 -14.14 -11.79 2.79
CA ASP A 352 -13.00 -12.65 2.49
C ASP A 352 -13.47 -14.05 2.09
N GLN A 353 -12.53 -14.98 1.90
CA GLN A 353 -12.82 -16.35 1.44
C GLN A 353 -13.42 -17.26 2.52
N CYS A 354 -13.50 -16.80 3.78
CA CYS A 354 -14.08 -17.58 4.85
C CYS A 354 -15.61 -17.39 4.88
N GLU A 355 -16.33 -18.45 5.22
CA GLU A 355 -17.81 -18.48 5.15
C GLU A 355 -18.49 -17.64 6.25
N ASP A 356 -17.77 -17.19 7.28
CA ASP A 356 -18.29 -16.39 8.39
C ASP A 356 -17.93 -14.91 8.29
N ASN A 357 -18.76 -14.03 8.86
CA ASN A 357 -18.48 -12.59 8.91
C ASN A 357 -17.20 -12.34 9.74
N GLY A 358 -16.09 -12.01 9.07
CA GLY A 358 -14.80 -11.80 9.71
C GLY A 358 -14.77 -10.65 10.72
N ASN A 359 -15.70 -9.70 10.69
CA ASN A 359 -15.65 -8.54 11.60
C ASN A 359 -16.25 -8.83 12.97
N ASP A 360 -15.70 -8.25 14.04
CA ASP A 360 -16.24 -8.41 15.40
C ASP A 360 -17.53 -7.63 15.65
N VAL A 361 -17.70 -6.52 14.93
CA VAL A 361 -18.86 -5.63 15.02
C VAL A 361 -19.55 -5.49 13.65
N GLU A 362 -20.88 -5.46 13.65
CA GLU A 362 -21.68 -5.12 12.47
C GLU A 362 -21.60 -3.60 12.23
N HIS A 363 -21.22 -3.18 11.02
CA HIS A 363 -21.07 -1.78 10.64
C HIS A 363 -21.99 -1.36 9.49
N GLU A 364 -22.30 -0.07 9.44
CA GLU A 364 -22.79 0.57 8.23
C GLU A 364 -21.60 0.82 7.30
N GLN A 365 -21.67 0.29 6.07
CA GLN A 365 -20.63 0.53 5.07
C GLN A 365 -20.81 1.92 4.44
N PHE A 366 -19.70 2.59 4.15
CA PHE A 366 -19.69 3.85 3.40
C PHE A 366 -19.04 3.66 2.02
N ASP A 367 -19.49 4.44 1.05
CA ASP A 367 -18.96 4.39 -0.32
C ASP A 367 -17.51 4.89 -0.34
N GLN A 368 -16.60 4.03 -0.82
CA GLN A 368 -15.19 4.37 -1.05
C GLN A 368 -14.89 4.38 -2.55
N VAL A 369 -14.01 5.30 -2.94
CA VAL A 369 -13.44 5.37 -4.27
C VAL A 369 -12.17 4.53 -4.32
N SER A 370 -12.09 3.61 -5.28
CA SER A 370 -10.91 2.76 -5.45
C SER A 370 -9.74 3.55 -6.03
N PHE A 371 -8.62 3.60 -5.32
CA PHE A 371 -7.35 4.16 -5.85
C PHE A 371 -6.64 3.21 -6.83
N ASP A 372 -7.09 1.97 -6.93
CA ASP A 372 -6.50 0.94 -7.78
C ASP A 372 -7.16 0.85 -9.15
N ASP A 373 -8.29 1.54 -9.35
CA ASP A 373 -8.92 1.64 -10.66
C ASP A 373 -8.36 2.87 -11.40
N PRO A 374 -7.48 2.68 -12.39
CA PRO A 374 -6.91 3.79 -13.16
C PRO A 374 -7.94 4.55 -14.00
N GLU A 375 -9.14 3.99 -14.22
CA GLU A 375 -10.25 4.65 -14.91
C GLU A 375 -11.08 5.55 -13.97
N GLU A 376 -11.27 5.14 -12.72
CA GLU A 376 -11.99 5.96 -11.73
C GLU A 376 -11.09 7.03 -11.11
N LEU A 377 -9.80 6.70 -10.98
CA LEU A 377 -8.90 7.45 -10.15
C LEU A 377 -7.44 7.34 -10.70
N PRO A 378 -6.93 8.37 -11.40
CA PRO A 378 -5.55 8.36 -11.88
C PRO A 378 -4.55 8.56 -10.73
N VAL A 379 -3.51 7.73 -10.59
CA VAL A 379 -2.37 7.85 -9.61
C VAL A 379 -1.89 9.27 -9.24
N PHE A 380 -2.18 10.24 -10.09
CA PHE A 380 -1.89 11.66 -9.94
C PHE A 380 -3.13 12.55 -9.93
N PHE A 381 -3.03 13.65 -9.16
CA PHE A 381 -3.91 14.81 -9.26
C PHE A 381 -3.10 16.03 -9.71
N TRP A 382 -3.81 17.00 -10.30
CA TRP A 382 -3.17 18.24 -10.76
C TRP A 382 -4.14 19.40 -10.76
N GLY A 383 -3.60 20.60 -10.57
CA GLY A 383 -4.32 21.87 -10.72
C GLY A 383 -3.56 22.75 -11.70
N LYS A 384 -4.25 23.67 -12.37
CA LYS A 384 -3.59 24.62 -13.27
C LYS A 384 -4.34 25.94 -13.35
N LYS A 385 -3.59 27.01 -13.57
CA LYS A 385 -4.14 28.34 -13.86
C LYS A 385 -3.28 29.01 -14.92
N PHE A 386 -3.86 29.21 -16.09
CA PHE A 386 -3.24 29.91 -17.21
C PHE A 386 -4.00 31.20 -17.45
N LYS A 387 -3.29 32.26 -17.87
CA LYS A 387 -3.92 33.46 -18.38
C LYS A 387 -4.83 33.13 -19.57
N GLU A 388 -5.93 33.86 -19.68
CA GLU A 388 -6.84 33.74 -20.81
C GLU A 388 -6.08 34.06 -22.11
N GLY A 389 -6.34 33.27 -23.15
CA GLY A 389 -5.69 33.45 -24.46
C GLY A 389 -4.20 33.08 -24.53
N LEU A 390 -3.60 32.52 -23.46
CA LEU A 390 -2.19 32.13 -23.44
C LEU A 390 -1.82 31.32 -24.70
N GLY A 391 -0.75 31.68 -25.38
CA GLY A 391 -0.23 31.02 -26.59
C GLY A 391 0.32 29.62 -26.31
N LYS A 392 0.48 28.81 -27.37
CA LYS A 392 1.06 27.44 -27.22
C LYS A 392 2.53 27.46 -26.82
N ASP A 393 3.27 28.48 -27.25
CA ASP A 393 4.71 28.62 -27.04
C ASP A 393 5.05 29.56 -25.87
N GLU A 394 4.03 30.14 -25.22
CA GLU A 394 4.23 30.91 -24.00
C GLU A 394 4.56 30.02 -22.81
N PHE A 395 5.29 30.57 -21.86
CA PHE A 395 5.85 29.83 -20.73
C PHE A 395 4.85 29.58 -19.60
N VAL A 396 4.98 28.40 -19.00
CA VAL A 396 4.23 27.89 -17.87
C VAL A 396 5.22 27.24 -16.90
N ASP A 397 5.05 27.52 -15.61
CA ASP A 397 5.78 26.82 -14.56
C ASP A 397 5.07 25.53 -14.18
N ILE A 398 5.75 24.40 -14.36
CA ILE A 398 5.31 23.11 -13.80
C ILE A 398 5.90 23.02 -12.40
N ILE A 399 5.04 22.97 -11.38
CA ILE A 399 5.41 22.84 -9.97
C ILE A 399 5.00 21.44 -9.49
N THR A 400 5.86 20.77 -8.74
CA THR A 400 5.63 19.38 -8.34
C THR A 400 6.29 19.03 -7.02
N THR A 401 5.88 17.94 -6.40
CA THR A 401 6.50 17.40 -5.20
C THR A 401 7.88 16.83 -5.50
N ASP A 402 8.73 16.79 -4.49
CA ASP A 402 10.14 16.41 -4.68
C ASP A 402 10.30 14.98 -5.20
N TYR A 403 9.54 14.06 -4.58
CA TYR A 403 9.57 12.63 -4.88
C TYR A 403 9.28 12.34 -6.36
N ILE A 404 8.17 12.87 -6.90
CA ILE A 404 7.86 12.65 -8.31
C ILE A 404 8.68 13.58 -9.22
N GLY A 405 9.08 14.76 -8.74
CA GLY A 405 9.83 15.74 -9.49
C GLY A 405 11.16 15.20 -10.02
N ARG A 406 12.00 14.67 -9.12
CA ARG A 406 13.35 14.21 -9.48
C ARG A 406 13.37 12.96 -10.36
N GLY A 407 12.38 12.08 -10.18
CA GLY A 407 12.32 10.79 -10.85
C GLY A 407 11.38 10.77 -12.05
N VAL A 408 10.11 11.07 -11.82
CA VAL A 408 9.03 10.84 -12.77
C VAL A 408 8.88 12.01 -13.73
N VAL A 409 8.70 13.22 -13.20
CA VAL A 409 8.46 14.43 -14.00
C VAL A 409 9.68 14.78 -14.85
N ALA A 410 10.89 14.72 -14.27
CA ALA A 410 12.13 14.96 -15.00
C ALA A 410 12.27 14.07 -16.25
N ASN A 411 11.99 12.76 -16.11
CA ASN A 411 12.08 11.81 -17.23
C ASN A 411 10.97 12.07 -18.28
N ALA A 412 9.75 12.43 -17.83
CA ALA A 412 8.66 12.76 -18.75
C ALA A 412 8.94 14.05 -19.55
N LEU A 413 9.52 15.06 -18.90
CA LEU A 413 9.94 16.30 -19.55
C LEU A 413 11.07 16.06 -20.57
N GLU A 414 12.08 15.26 -20.22
CA GLU A 414 13.15 14.87 -21.14
C GLU A 414 12.57 14.28 -22.44
N LYS A 415 11.66 13.32 -22.33
CA LYS A 415 11.02 12.69 -23.49
C LYS A 415 10.19 13.66 -24.32
N LEU A 416 9.43 14.55 -23.69
CA LEU A 416 8.65 15.56 -24.40
C LEU A 416 9.53 16.57 -25.13
N LEU A 417 10.66 16.95 -24.54
CA LEU A 417 11.62 17.86 -25.17
C LEU A 417 12.32 17.19 -26.35
N GLU A 418 12.73 15.93 -26.21
CA GLU A 418 13.30 15.15 -27.32
C GLU A 418 12.32 15.05 -28.50
N GLU A 419 11.04 14.79 -28.23
CA GLU A 419 9.97 14.72 -29.24
C GLU A 419 9.74 16.07 -29.93
N GLU A 420 9.66 17.16 -29.15
CA GLU A 420 9.37 18.51 -29.66
C GLU A 420 10.51 19.05 -30.54
N TYR A 421 11.76 18.84 -30.11
CA TYR A 421 12.95 19.35 -30.78
C TYR A 421 13.64 18.30 -31.67
N LYS A 422 12.94 17.21 -32.02
CA LYS A 422 13.45 16.14 -32.90
C LYS A 422 14.84 15.62 -32.50
N GLY A 423 15.08 15.46 -31.20
CA GLY A 423 16.34 14.98 -30.64
C GLY A 423 17.51 15.97 -30.68
N GLN A 424 17.29 17.23 -31.09
CA GLN A 424 18.33 18.27 -31.05
C GLN A 424 18.68 18.70 -29.61
N ILE A 425 17.77 18.46 -28.67
CA ILE A 425 17.96 18.68 -27.24
C ILE A 425 17.79 17.32 -26.56
N SER A 426 18.90 16.74 -26.09
CA SER A 426 18.91 15.57 -25.20
C SER A 426 19.62 15.98 -23.92
N MET A 427 18.87 16.64 -23.05
CA MET A 427 19.30 16.94 -21.69
C MET A 427 18.14 16.64 -20.76
N LYS A 428 18.41 15.82 -19.75
CA LYS A 428 17.49 15.64 -18.64
C LYS A 428 17.27 17.00 -17.95
N PRO A 429 16.05 17.55 -17.96
CA PRO A 429 15.79 18.85 -17.40
C PRO A 429 16.00 18.79 -15.89
N TRP A 430 16.84 19.68 -15.38
CA TRP A 430 17.06 19.85 -13.94
C TRP A 430 15.91 20.66 -13.36
N LEU A 431 15.13 20.06 -12.44
CA LEU A 431 14.10 20.81 -11.72
C LEU A 431 14.74 21.56 -10.55
N SER A 432 14.52 22.86 -10.54
CA SER A 432 14.99 23.77 -9.50
C SER A 432 14.09 23.70 -8.26
N GLU A 433 14.57 24.17 -7.11
CA GLU A 433 13.71 24.41 -5.95
C GLU A 433 12.81 25.62 -6.24
N TYR A 434 11.51 25.47 -5.99
CA TYR A 434 10.54 26.53 -6.29
C TYR A 434 10.67 27.71 -5.33
N ARG A 435 10.71 27.42 -4.02
CA ARG A 435 10.97 28.40 -2.95
C ARG A 435 11.34 27.67 -1.65
N GLU A 436 12.04 28.36 -0.75
CA GLU A 436 12.59 27.77 0.48
C GLU A 436 11.68 27.87 1.70
N ASP A 437 10.80 28.87 1.75
CA ASP A 437 9.97 29.19 2.91
C ASP A 437 8.71 28.31 2.99
N VAL A 438 8.21 27.82 1.86
CA VAL A 438 7.11 26.85 1.77
C VAL A 438 7.63 25.52 1.24
N ARG A 439 7.64 24.51 2.10
CA ARG A 439 8.11 23.14 1.87
C ARG A 439 6.95 22.17 2.00
N GLN A 440 7.13 20.92 1.61
CA GLN A 440 6.03 19.95 1.57
C GLN A 440 5.43 19.70 2.97
N ASN A 441 6.26 19.63 4.01
CA ASN A 441 5.81 19.42 5.39
C ASN A 441 5.09 20.60 6.04
N ASN A 442 5.22 21.83 5.52
CA ASN A 442 4.63 23.03 6.13
C ASN A 442 3.60 23.75 5.25
N LEU A 443 3.29 23.19 4.06
CA LEU A 443 2.30 23.77 3.15
C LEU A 443 0.92 23.88 3.83
N LEU A 444 0.45 22.78 4.41
CA LEU A 444 -0.84 22.75 5.09
C LEU A 444 -0.80 23.59 6.37
N GLU A 445 0.23 23.48 7.22
CA GLU A 445 0.38 24.37 8.39
C GLU A 445 0.15 25.84 8.03
N LYS A 446 0.89 26.35 7.03
CA LYS A 446 0.77 27.74 6.58
C LYS A 446 -0.60 28.07 6.00
N TYR A 447 -1.19 27.15 5.24
CA TYR A 447 -2.51 27.35 4.66
C TYR A 447 -3.59 27.46 5.73
N PHE A 448 -3.53 26.64 6.79
CA PHE A 448 -4.46 26.74 7.91
C PHE A 448 -4.27 28.04 8.68
N GLU A 449 -3.03 28.40 9.01
CA GLU A 449 -2.72 29.65 9.72
C GLU A 449 -3.19 30.89 8.97
N SER A 450 -3.11 30.90 7.63
CA SER A 450 -3.53 32.04 6.81
C SER A 450 -5.02 32.09 6.50
N THR A 451 -5.64 30.93 6.26
CA THR A 451 -6.99 30.83 5.67
C THR A 451 -8.06 30.47 6.68
N PHE A 452 -7.69 29.70 7.70
CA PHE A 452 -8.61 29.15 8.70
C PHE A 452 -8.13 29.47 10.13
N PRO A 453 -7.87 30.75 10.46
CA PRO A 453 -7.26 31.10 11.74
C PRO A 453 -8.17 30.70 12.90
N TYR A 454 -7.61 29.92 13.83
CA TYR A 454 -8.31 29.56 15.05
C TYR A 454 -8.48 30.78 15.96
N LYS A 455 -9.69 30.97 16.47
CA LYS A 455 -10.00 32.00 17.46
C LYS A 455 -10.34 31.30 18.77
N PRO A 456 -9.45 31.31 19.78
CA PRO A 456 -9.75 30.67 21.05
C PRO A 456 -11.00 31.30 21.66
N PRO A 457 -11.89 30.50 22.27
CA PRO A 457 -13.05 31.04 22.96
C PRO A 457 -12.59 32.03 24.02
N VAL A 458 -13.22 33.20 24.05
CA VAL A 458 -12.93 34.21 25.09
C VAL A 458 -13.22 33.57 26.44
N PRO A 459 -12.27 33.58 27.39
CA PRO A 459 -12.52 33.02 28.72
C PRO A 459 -13.76 33.69 29.30
N ILE A 460 -14.80 32.90 29.57
CA ILE A 460 -15.93 33.37 30.36
C ILE A 460 -15.34 33.70 31.72
N LYS A 461 -15.26 34.99 32.06
CA LYS A 461 -14.92 35.41 33.42
C LYS A 461 -15.89 34.70 34.35
N SER A 462 -15.38 33.79 35.19
CA SER A 462 -16.15 33.19 36.27
C SER A 462 -16.81 34.32 37.06
N GLN A 463 -18.14 34.38 37.04
CA GLN A 463 -18.91 35.25 37.92
C GLN A 463 -18.94 34.68 39.33
#